data_AF-A0A4W5NLH8-F1
#
_entry.id   AF-A0A4W5NLH8-F1
#
_cell.length_a   1.000
_cell.length_b   1.000
_cell.length_c   1.000
_cell.angle_alpha   90.00
_cell.angle_beta   90.00
_cell.angle_gamma   90.00
#
_symmetry.space_group_name_H-M   'P 1'
#
loop_
_entity.id
_entity.type
_entity.pdbx_description
1 polymer ?
#
loop_
_entity_poly.entity_id
_entity_poly.type
_entity_poly.pdbx_seq_one_letter_code
_entity_poly.pdbx_strand_id
1 'polypeptide(L)'
;MDREMREEYLVVIQAKDMGGHMGGLSGTTTVTVTLTDVNDNPPKFSKSLYEFVIPEDLGIGKPGGKVKANDRDIGENAKSTYNIIDGDEKDVFEITTDAQTQEG
;
A
#
# COMPACT_ATOMS: atom_id res chain seq x y z
N MET A 1 17.04 2.61 3.44
CA MET A 1 16.10 3.74 3.39
C MET A 1 14.72 3.13 3.38
N ASP A 2 13.77 3.74 4.07
CA ASP A 2 12.42 3.22 4.27
C ASP A 2 11.44 4.18 3.61
N ARG A 3 10.74 3.71 2.57
CA ARG A 3 9.83 4.54 1.76
C ARG A 3 8.59 4.90 2.57
N GLU A 4 8.12 3.99 3.42
CA GLU A 4 6.92 4.10 4.25
C GLU A 4 7.11 5.16 5.34
N MET A 5 8.37 5.44 5.70
CA MET A 5 8.74 6.56 6.56
C MET A 5 8.99 7.86 5.78
N ARG A 6 9.59 7.78 4.59
CA ARG A 6 9.90 8.95 3.76
C ARG A 6 10.05 8.60 2.28
N GLU A 7 9.16 9.16 1.46
CA GLU A 7 9.10 8.87 0.02
C GLU A 7 10.13 9.63 -0.84
N GLU A 8 10.64 10.78 -0.37
CA GLU A 8 11.49 11.67 -1.17
C GLU A 8 12.58 12.39 -0.36
N TYR A 9 13.73 12.62 -1.00
CA TYR A 9 14.80 13.48 -0.53
C TYR A 9 15.12 14.59 -1.54
N LEU A 10 15.17 15.84 -1.07
CA LEU A 10 15.62 16.98 -1.84
C LEU A 10 17.07 17.30 -1.47
N VAL A 11 17.98 17.20 -2.43
CA VAL A 11 19.41 17.44 -2.25
C VAL A 11 19.82 18.68 -3.03
N VAL A 12 20.30 19.72 -2.33
CA VAL A 12 20.87 20.90 -2.99
C VAL A 12 22.34 20.64 -3.27
N ILE A 13 22.71 20.64 -4.55
CA ILE A 13 24.11 20.55 -4.97
C ILE A 13 24.62 21.95 -5.34
N GLN A 14 25.82 22.28 -4.90
CA GLN A 14 26.51 23.51 -5.27
C GLN A 14 27.76 23.16 -6.07
N ALA A 15 27.89 23.74 -7.27
CA ALA A 15 29.11 23.74 -8.05
C ALA A 15 29.80 25.09 -7.85
N LYS A 16 31.10 25.09 -7.58
CA LYS A 16 31.92 26.29 -7.42
C LYS A 16 33.16 26.19 -8.31
N ASP A 17 33.48 27.24 -9.04
CA ASP A 17 34.71 27.27 -9.82
C ASP A 17 35.95 27.47 -8.91
N MET A 18 37.12 27.03 -9.37
CA MET A 18 38.40 27.25 -8.69
C MET A 18 38.99 28.64 -9.02
N GLY A 19 38.15 29.68 -9.12
CA GLY A 19 38.57 31.04 -9.40
C GLY A 19 39.33 31.64 -8.21
N GLY A 20 40.66 31.53 -8.24
CA GLY A 20 41.56 32.11 -7.23
C GLY A 20 41.33 33.62 -6.99
N HIS A 21 41.85 34.12 -5.85
CA HIS A 21 41.87 35.49 -5.29
C HIS A 21 40.64 36.43 -5.37
N MET A 22 39.63 36.20 -6.22
CA MET A 22 38.46 37.06 -6.46
C MET A 22 37.13 36.31 -6.26
N GLY A 23 37.10 35.32 -5.34
CA GLY A 23 35.86 34.74 -4.84
C GLY A 23 34.97 34.09 -5.91
N GLY A 24 35.52 33.12 -6.64
CA GLY A 24 34.94 32.36 -7.76
C GLY A 24 33.42 32.09 -7.77
N LEU A 25 32.85 31.91 -8.97
CA LEU A 25 31.41 31.76 -9.20
C LEU A 25 30.90 30.46 -8.59
N SER A 26 29.66 30.50 -8.07
CA SER A 26 28.95 29.30 -7.63
C SER A 26 27.55 29.23 -8.22
N GLY A 27 27.12 28.04 -8.63
CA GLY A 27 25.74 27.73 -9.01
C GLY A 27 25.19 26.64 -8.11
N THR A 28 23.89 26.69 -7.82
CA THR A 28 23.19 25.65 -7.06
C THR A 28 22.07 25.05 -7.89
N THR A 29 21.82 23.75 -7.76
CA THR A 29 20.61 23.10 -8.27
C THR A 29 20.09 22.08 -7.26
N THR A 30 18.81 21.75 -7.37
CA THR A 30 18.16 20.77 -6.49
C THR A 30 17.93 19.47 -7.25
N VAL A 31 18.37 18.37 -6.66
CA VAL A 31 18.12 17.01 -7.15
C VAL A 31 17.06 16.36 -6.27
N THR A 32 16.02 15.85 -6.90
CA THR A 32 14.96 15.08 -6.24
C THR A 32 15.28 13.60 -6.33
N VAL A 33 15.37 12.93 -5.18
CA VAL A 33 15.57 11.47 -5.09
C VAL A 33 14.28 10.86 -4.57
N THR A 34 13.57 10.13 -5.44
CA THR A 34 12.37 9.37 -5.08
C THR A 34 12.75 7.93 -4.72
N LEU A 35 12.15 7.39 -3.66
CA LEU A 35 12.33 6.00 -3.28
C LEU A 35 11.31 5.11 -4.00
N THR A 36 11.79 4.01 -4.58
CA THR A 36 10.93 2.95 -5.11
C THR A 36 10.42 2.07 -3.99
N ASP A 37 9.19 1.59 -4.17
CA ASP A 37 8.53 0.68 -3.23
C ASP A 37 9.13 -0.73 -3.26
N VAL A 38 9.14 -1.40 -2.11
CA VAL A 38 9.50 -2.81 -1.95
C VAL A 38 8.36 -3.47 -1.17
N ASN A 39 7.96 -4.68 -1.56
CA ASN A 39 6.94 -5.44 -0.83
C ASN A 39 7.51 -5.96 0.50
N ASP A 40 7.43 -5.14 1.54
CA ASP A 40 7.91 -5.49 2.88
C ASP A 40 6.87 -5.29 3.99
N ASN A 41 5.66 -4.82 3.65
CA ASN A 41 4.54 -4.75 4.58
C ASN A 41 3.48 -5.79 4.19
N PRO A 42 3.27 -6.86 4.98
CA PRO A 42 2.19 -7.78 4.68
C PRO A 42 0.81 -7.15 4.98
N PRO A 43 -0.25 -7.52 4.24
CA PRO A 43 -1.61 -7.09 4.52
C PRO A 43 -2.05 -7.48 5.94
N LYS A 44 -2.72 -6.56 6.63
CA LYS A 44 -3.24 -6.79 7.99
C LYS A 44 -4.74 -6.52 8.06
N PHE A 45 -5.51 -7.52 8.49
CA PHE A 45 -6.94 -7.35 8.74
C PHE A 45 -7.22 -6.20 9.70
N SER A 46 -8.24 -5.41 9.38
CA SER A 46 -8.64 -4.22 10.17
C SER A 46 -9.27 -4.59 11.50
N LYS A 47 -9.84 -5.81 11.60
CA LYS A 47 -10.40 -6.38 12.82
C LYS A 47 -9.85 -7.79 13.02
N SER A 48 -9.70 -8.18 14.29
CA SER A 48 -9.35 -9.56 14.67
C SER A 48 -10.51 -10.53 14.51
N LEU A 49 -11.75 -10.02 14.55
CA LEU A 49 -12.99 -10.78 14.39
C LEU A 49 -13.97 -9.98 13.54
N TYR A 50 -14.57 -10.64 12.56
CA TYR A 50 -15.68 -10.14 11.76
C TYR A 50 -16.89 -11.04 12.02
N GLU A 51 -18.01 -10.43 12.43
CA GLU A 51 -19.28 -11.10 12.66
C GLU A 51 -20.33 -10.52 11.73
N PHE A 52 -21.09 -11.39 11.08
CA PHE A 52 -22.16 -11.01 10.15
C PHE A 52 -23.44 -11.74 10.53
N VAL A 53 -24.58 -11.05 10.41
CA VAL A 53 -25.90 -11.64 10.58
C VAL A 53 -26.54 -11.71 9.20
N ILE A 54 -26.74 -12.92 8.70
CA ILE A 54 -27.23 -13.18 7.34
C ILE A 54 -28.70 -13.61 7.42
N PRO A 55 -29.64 -12.90 6.75
CA PRO A 55 -31.03 -13.33 6.63
C PRO A 55 -31.17 -14.67 5.90
N GLU A 56 -32.10 -15.52 6.34
CA GLU A 56 -32.33 -16.83 5.72
C GLU A 56 -32.87 -16.74 4.27
N ASP A 57 -33.48 -15.62 3.93
CA ASP A 57 -34.04 -15.32 2.61
C ASP A 57 -33.04 -14.56 1.71
N LEU A 58 -31.79 -14.40 2.15
CA LEU A 58 -30.74 -13.80 1.33
C LEU A 58 -30.46 -14.70 0.11
N GLY A 59 -30.66 -14.15 -1.08
CA GLY A 59 -30.44 -14.88 -2.34
C GLY A 59 -28.97 -15.25 -2.56
N ILE A 60 -28.74 -16.34 -3.30
CA ILE A 60 -27.41 -16.80 -3.70
C ILE A 60 -26.65 -15.69 -4.45
N GLY A 61 -25.37 -15.52 -4.12
CA GLY A 61 -24.49 -14.51 -4.72
C GLY A 61 -24.71 -13.08 -4.22
N LYS A 62 -25.56 -12.87 -3.20
CA LYS A 62 -25.67 -11.57 -2.52
C LYS A 62 -24.59 -11.45 -1.44
N PRO A 63 -23.97 -10.26 -1.28
CA PRO A 63 -22.95 -10.06 -0.26
C PRO A 63 -23.56 -10.16 1.15
N GLY A 64 -23.11 -11.13 1.93
CA GLY A 64 -23.49 -11.31 3.34
C GLY A 64 -22.65 -10.48 4.33
N GLY A 65 -21.50 -9.99 3.88
CA GLY A 65 -20.55 -9.24 4.69
C GLY A 65 -19.41 -8.68 3.85
N LYS A 66 -18.51 -7.96 4.51
CA LYS A 66 -17.26 -7.46 3.93
C LYS A 66 -16.12 -7.50 4.93
N VAL A 67 -14.94 -7.88 4.48
CA VAL A 67 -13.70 -7.84 5.27
C VAL A 67 -12.71 -6.87 4.64
N LYS A 68 -11.75 -6.37 5.44
CA LYS A 68 -10.76 -5.42 4.96
C LYS A 68 -9.41 -5.63 5.60
N ALA A 69 -8.40 -5.87 4.78
CA ALA A 69 -6.99 -5.77 5.15
C ALA A 69 -6.41 -4.42 4.68
N ASN A 70 -5.42 -3.92 5.41
CA ASN A 70 -4.64 -2.76 5.01
C ASN A 70 -3.18 -3.17 4.86
N ASP A 71 -2.60 -2.73 3.76
CA ASP A 71 -1.19 -2.83 3.43
C ASP A 71 -0.60 -1.41 3.37
N ARG A 72 0.65 -1.23 3.79
CA ARG A 72 1.32 0.08 3.81
C ARG A 72 2.18 0.32 2.57
N ASP A 73 2.38 -0.70 1.74
CA ASP A 73 3.07 -0.60 0.47
C ASP A 73 2.21 0.20 -0.54
N ILE A 74 2.68 0.35 -1.79
CA ILE A 74 1.89 1.02 -2.85
C ILE A 74 1.80 0.22 -4.14
N GLY A 75 0.83 0.61 -4.97
CA GLY A 75 0.66 0.04 -6.31
C GLY A 75 0.33 -1.44 -6.22
N GLU A 76 1.07 -2.26 -6.97
CA GLU A 76 0.86 -3.72 -7.00
C GLU A 76 1.21 -4.38 -5.66
N ASN A 77 2.15 -3.83 -4.88
CA ASN A 77 2.55 -4.41 -3.60
C ASN A 77 1.47 -4.24 -2.52
N ALA A 78 0.60 -3.23 -2.68
CA ALA A 78 -0.52 -2.99 -1.76
C ALA A 78 -1.81 -3.74 -2.13
N LYS A 79 -1.83 -4.48 -3.26
CA LYS A 79 -3.04 -5.19 -3.69
C LYS A 79 -3.25 -6.44 -2.86
N SER A 80 -4.44 -6.52 -2.25
CA SER A 80 -4.80 -7.65 -1.40
C SER A 80 -5.72 -8.61 -2.15
N THR A 81 -5.58 -9.91 -1.86
CA THR A 81 -6.54 -10.93 -2.28
C THR A 81 -6.97 -11.73 -1.05
N TYR A 82 -8.22 -12.20 -1.06
CA TYR A 82 -8.82 -12.88 0.08
C TYR A 82 -9.23 -14.29 -0.30
N ASN A 83 -8.98 -15.25 0.58
CA ASN A 83 -9.41 -16.64 0.46
C ASN A 83 -9.95 -17.13 1.82
N ILE A 84 -10.97 -17.99 1.77
CA ILE A 84 -11.43 -18.77 2.92
C ILE A 84 -10.54 -20.02 3.03
N ILE A 85 -9.93 -20.23 4.19
CA ILE A 85 -8.95 -21.32 4.39
C ILE A 85 -9.48 -22.47 5.26
N ASP A 86 -10.58 -22.24 5.99
CA ASP A 86 -11.14 -23.20 6.95
C ASP A 86 -12.60 -22.86 7.27
N GLY A 87 -13.35 -23.84 7.79
CA GLY A 87 -14.74 -23.68 8.29
C GLY A 87 -15.84 -23.59 7.21
N ASP A 88 -15.49 -23.79 5.94
CA ASP A 88 -16.43 -23.85 4.81
C ASP A 88 -16.24 -25.13 3.98
N GLU A 89 -16.29 -26.30 4.60
CA GLU A 89 -16.00 -27.58 3.93
C GLU A 89 -17.05 -28.00 2.89
N LYS A 90 -18.15 -27.26 2.78
CA LYS A 90 -19.23 -27.46 1.81
C LYS A 90 -19.21 -26.44 0.68
N ASP A 91 -18.23 -25.54 0.66
CA ASP A 91 -18.10 -24.44 -0.31
C ASP A 91 -19.40 -23.63 -0.43
N VAL A 92 -20.03 -23.31 0.70
CA VAL A 92 -21.30 -22.55 0.74
C VAL A 92 -21.08 -21.05 0.80
N PHE A 93 -19.87 -20.59 1.13
CA PHE A 93 -19.48 -19.19 1.11
C PHE A 93 -18.44 -18.91 0.02
N GLU A 94 -18.50 -17.70 -0.53
CA GLU A 94 -17.50 -17.21 -1.48
C GLU A 94 -17.00 -15.85 -0.98
N ILE A 95 -15.69 -15.62 -1.15
CA ILE A 95 -15.06 -14.33 -0.88
C ILE A 95 -14.43 -13.81 -2.18
N THR A 96 -14.67 -12.54 -2.51
CA THR A 96 -14.15 -11.93 -3.73
C THR A 96 -13.57 -10.58 -3.41
N THR A 97 -12.44 -10.24 -4.04
CA THR A 97 -11.81 -8.95 -3.83
C THR A 97 -12.47 -7.89 -4.71
N ASP A 98 -13.03 -6.86 -4.10
CA ASP A 98 -13.50 -5.67 -4.80
C ASP A 98 -12.29 -4.87 -5.33
N ALA A 99 -12.20 -4.73 -6.65
CA ALA A 99 -11.08 -4.07 -7.30
C ALA A 99 -10.95 -2.58 -6.95
N GLN A 100 -12.03 -1.92 -6.54
CA GLN A 100 -12.04 -0.50 -6.18
C GLN A 100 -11.74 -0.30 -4.69
N THR A 101 -12.37 -1.09 -3.80
CA THR A 101 -12.24 -0.87 -2.36
C THR A 101 -11.14 -1.72 -1.71
N GLN A 102 -10.61 -2.73 -2.41
CA GLN A 102 -9.69 -3.74 -1.87
C GLN A 102 -10.28 -4.50 -0.67
N GLU A 103 -11.60 -4.51 -0.55
CA GLU A 103 -12.34 -5.29 0.45
C GLU A 103 -12.61 -6.70 -0.09
N GLY A 104 -12.69 -7.67 0.82
CA GLY A 104 -13.13 -9.04 0.54
C GLY A 104 -14.62 -9.22 0.85
#